data_AF-A0A0C2N6V5-F1
#
_entry.id   AF-A0A0C2N6V5-F1
#
_cell.length_a   1.000
_cell.length_b   1.000
_cell.length_c   1.000
_cell.angle_alpha   90.00
_cell.angle_beta   90.00
_cell.angle_gamma   90.00
#
_symmetry.space_group_name_H-M   'P 1'
#
loop_
_entity.id
_entity.type
_entity.pdbx_description
1 polymer ?
#
loop_
_entity_poly.entity_id
_entity_poly.type
_entity_poly.pdbx_seq_one_letter_code
_entity_poly.pdbx_strand_id
1 'polypeptide(L)'
;MKEIKTNKLIDFKSIESENYIAAAAINYDKQKDMHTFILMDFTHLISNWHLMIDRACQIDDYDTWYVPRHNENCYQGQEIAYLRKKPSARCVDNRTIHKFTNQTCSCSIDDFPW
;
A
#
# COMPACT_ATOMS: atom_id res chain seq x y z
N MET A 1 19.95 7.13 17.68
CA MET A 1 18.56 6.72 17.43
C MET A 1 17.99 6.20 18.76
N LYS A 2 16.96 6.83 19.30
CA LYS A 2 16.42 6.47 20.63
C LYS A 2 15.46 5.29 20.43
N GLU A 3 15.75 4.13 20.99
CA GLU A 3 14.84 2.97 20.92
C GLU A 3 13.55 3.28 21.65
N ILE A 4 12.45 3.38 20.90
CA ILE A 4 11.12 3.51 21.46
C ILE A 4 10.63 2.09 21.72
N LYS A 5 10.62 1.68 23.00
CA LYS A 5 10.03 0.39 23.39
C LYS A 5 8.55 0.39 23.00
N THR A 6 8.19 -0.43 22.03
CA THR A 6 6.85 -0.53 21.40
C THR A 6 5.75 -1.04 22.33
N ASN A 7 6.09 -1.51 23.53
CA ASN A 7 5.16 -2.06 24.53
C ASN A 7 4.23 -1.02 25.18
N LYS A 8 4.27 0.24 24.71
CA LYS A 8 3.61 1.41 25.29
C LYS A 8 2.85 2.24 24.24
N LEU A 9 2.81 1.77 22.99
CA LEU A 9 2.07 2.37 21.90
C LEU A 9 0.56 2.25 22.17
N ILE A 10 -0.12 3.39 22.30
CA ILE A 10 -1.57 3.44 22.47
C ILE A 10 -2.25 3.41 21.11
N ASP A 11 -1.78 4.25 20.19
CA ASP A 11 -2.42 4.45 18.90
C ASP A 11 -1.37 4.73 17.82
N PHE A 12 -1.68 4.29 16.62
CA PHE A 12 -0.90 4.50 15.41
C PHE A 12 -1.87 4.77 14.26
N LYS A 13 -1.76 5.95 13.68
CA LYS A 13 -2.64 6.40 12.61
C LYS A 13 -1.82 6.86 11.41
N SER A 14 -2.13 6.29 10.25
CA SER A 14 -1.65 6.79 8.97
C SER A 14 -2.33 8.13 8.66
N ILE A 15 -1.54 9.11 8.22
CA ILE A 15 -1.98 10.42 7.74
C ILE A 15 -1.59 10.46 6.26
N GLU A 16 -2.51 9.99 5.42
CA GLU A 16 -2.31 9.92 3.98
C GLU A 16 -3.02 11.10 3.31
N SER A 17 -2.26 11.91 2.59
CA SER A 17 -2.78 12.84 1.58
C SER A 17 -1.98 12.67 0.29
N GLU A 18 -2.45 13.24 -0.82
CA GLU A 18 -1.86 13.04 -2.16
C GLU A 18 -0.33 13.25 -2.22
N ASN A 19 0.24 14.09 -1.35
CA ASN A 19 1.68 14.39 -1.31
C ASN A 19 2.29 14.31 0.09
N TYR A 20 1.53 13.92 1.11
CA TYR A 20 2.03 13.82 2.48
C TYR A 20 1.79 12.42 3.00
N ILE A 21 2.88 11.66 3.09
CA ILE A 21 2.88 10.32 3.66
C ILE A 21 3.51 10.46 5.03
N ALA A 22 2.67 10.49 6.05
CA ALA A 22 3.12 10.54 7.43
C ALA A 22 2.34 9.54 8.28
N ALA A 23 2.91 9.17 9.41
CA ALA A 23 2.18 8.45 10.45
C ALA A 23 2.35 9.17 11.79
N ALA A 24 1.27 9.24 12.54
CA ALA A 24 1.29 9.71 13.91
C ALA A 24 1.17 8.51 14.85
N ALA A 25 1.96 8.54 15.92
CA ALA A 25 1.91 7.55 16.98
C ALA A 25 1.83 8.22 18.34
N ILE A 26 1.02 7.66 19.23
CA ILE A 26 0.90 8.09 20.63
C ILE A 26 1.46 6.98 21.49
N ASN A 27 2.43 7.31 22.33
CA ASN A 27 3.08 6.39 23.24
C ASN A 27 2.91 6.89 24.68
N TYR A 28 2.47 6.04 25.59
CA TYR A 28 2.30 6.39 27.00
C TYR A 28 3.24 5.62 27.91
N ASP A 29 4.12 6.35 28.58
CA ASP A 29 5.00 5.81 29.59
C ASP A 29 4.35 5.89 30.97
N LYS A 30 3.70 4.81 31.39
CA LYS A 30 3.10 4.67 32.73
C LYS A 30 4.10 4.88 33.88
N GLN A 31 5.39 4.54 33.70
CA GLN A 31 6.38 4.72 34.77
C GLN A 31 6.77 6.18 34.96
N LYS A 32 6.70 6.97 33.90
CA LYS A 32 7.01 8.40 33.89
C LYS A 32 5.77 9.29 33.88
N ASP A 33 4.59 8.67 33.87
CA ASP A 33 3.29 9.28 33.63
C ASP A 33 3.31 10.29 32.46
N MET A 34 3.89 9.89 31.33
CA MET A 34 4.21 10.80 30.23
C MET A 34 3.65 10.30 28.89
N HIS A 35 2.95 11.18 28.18
CA HIS A 35 2.53 10.95 26.80
C HIS A 35 3.58 11.51 25.83
N THR A 36 3.94 10.71 24.83
CA THR A 36 4.84 11.09 23.74
C THR A 36 4.07 11.02 22.43
N PHE A 37 4.03 12.14 21.72
CA PHE A 37 3.51 12.22 20.37
C PHE A 37 4.68 12.12 19.39
N ILE A 38 4.59 11.17 18.46
CA ILE A 38 5.64 10.89 17.48
C ILE A 38 5.02 11.10 16.11
N LEU A 39 5.57 12.04 15.36
CA LEU A 39 5.25 12.23 13.94
C LEU A 39 6.39 11.62 13.12
N MET A 40 6.04 10.68 12.25
CA MET A 40 6.95 10.04 11.32
C MET A 40 6.65 10.57 9.92
N ASP A 41 7.63 11.24 9.32
CA ASP A 41 7.53 11.78 7.95
C ASP A 41 8.22 10.83 6.98
N PHE A 42 7.46 10.36 5.98
CA PHE A 42 7.91 9.42 4.96
C PHE A 42 7.97 10.04 3.56
N THR A 43 7.82 11.36 3.44
CA THR A 43 7.78 12.09 2.16
C THR A 43 9.04 11.86 1.32
N HIS A 44 10.17 11.63 1.99
CA HIS A 44 11.50 11.52 1.37
C HIS A 44 12.16 10.15 1.56
N LEU A 45 11.38 9.09 1.77
CA LEU A 45 11.90 7.74 2.00
C LEU A 45 12.77 7.17 0.87
N ILE A 46 12.50 7.58 -0.37
CA ILE A 46 13.20 7.05 -1.54
C ILE A 46 14.36 7.98 -1.92
N SER A 47 14.21 9.28 -1.68
CA SER A 47 15.29 10.22 -1.86
C SER A 47 16.47 9.92 -0.94
N ASN A 48 17.67 9.92 -1.50
CA ASN A 48 18.91 9.82 -0.74
C ASN A 48 19.84 10.93 -1.18
N TRP A 49 20.06 11.92 -0.29
CA TRP A 49 21.13 12.92 -0.30
C TRP A 49 21.66 13.30 -1.71
N HIS A 50 20.74 13.67 -2.62
CA HIS A 50 20.99 14.11 -4.01
C HIS A 50 21.24 13.06 -5.10
N LEU A 51 21.27 11.76 -4.79
CA LEU A 51 21.45 10.68 -5.78
C LEU A 51 20.14 10.14 -6.35
N MET A 52 19.05 10.25 -5.59
CA MET A 52 17.71 9.84 -6.00
C MET A 52 16.70 10.91 -5.60
N ILE A 53 15.78 11.20 -6.52
CA ILE A 53 14.61 12.05 -6.29
C ILE A 53 13.40 11.11 -6.22
N ASP A 54 12.47 11.40 -5.31
CA ASP A 54 11.19 10.70 -5.26
C ASP A 54 10.45 10.93 -6.60
N ARG A 55 10.39 9.89 -7.44
CA ARG A 55 9.70 9.94 -8.73
C ARG A 55 8.34 9.26 -8.66
N ALA A 56 7.40 9.74 -9.47
CA ALA A 56 6.15 9.01 -9.70
C ALA A 56 6.44 7.67 -10.40
N CYS A 57 5.72 6.63 -10.00
CA CYS A 57 5.81 5.32 -10.62
C CYS A 57 5.29 5.35 -12.07
N GLN A 58 6.01 4.69 -12.97
CA GLN A 58 5.69 4.52 -14.38
C GLN A 58 5.14 3.11 -14.62
N ILE A 59 4.59 2.84 -15.81
CA ILE A 59 3.90 1.57 -16.08
C ILE A 59 4.80 0.33 -15.90
N ASP A 60 6.10 0.47 -16.16
CA ASP A 60 7.13 -0.55 -15.99
C ASP A 60 7.48 -0.85 -14.53
N ASP A 61 7.09 0.01 -13.59
CA ASP A 61 7.21 -0.21 -12.14
C ASP A 61 6.13 -1.13 -11.57
N TYR A 62 5.20 -1.60 -12.40
CA TYR A 62 4.07 -2.44 -11.99
C TYR A 62 4.17 -3.84 -12.59
N ASP A 63 3.61 -4.79 -11.84
CA ASP A 63 3.25 -6.12 -12.32
C ASP A 63 1.72 -6.23 -12.42
N THR A 64 1.25 -6.99 -13.40
CA THR A 64 -0.15 -7.41 -13.44
C THR A 64 -0.39 -8.46 -12.37
N TRP A 65 -1.32 -8.18 -11.46
CA TRP A 65 -1.73 -9.08 -10.40
C TRP A 65 -3.19 -9.49 -10.58
N TYR A 66 -3.43 -10.79 -10.58
CA TYR A 66 -4.76 -11.39 -10.67
C TYR A 66 -5.23 -11.84 -9.29
N VAL A 67 -6.53 -11.79 -9.06
CA VAL A 67 -7.12 -12.32 -7.81
C VAL A 67 -6.95 -13.84 -7.81
N PRO A 68 -6.22 -14.42 -6.83
CA PRO A 68 -6.02 -15.86 -6.78
C PRO A 68 -7.36 -16.59 -6.60
N ARG A 69 -7.65 -17.55 -7.48
CA ARG A 69 -8.88 -18.35 -7.46
C ARG A 69 -8.58 -19.80 -7.84
N HIS A 70 -9.51 -20.69 -7.52
CA HIS A 70 -9.33 -22.13 -7.71
C HIS A 70 -9.38 -22.52 -9.20
N ASN A 71 -10.28 -21.89 -9.98
CA ASN A 71 -10.46 -22.10 -11.41
C ASN A 71 -10.28 -20.76 -12.15
N GLU A 72 -9.10 -20.54 -12.74
CA GLU A 72 -8.78 -19.40 -13.61
C GLU A 72 -8.90 -18.01 -12.92
N ASN A 73 -8.72 -16.93 -13.69
CA ASN A 73 -8.79 -15.54 -13.20
C ASN A 73 -10.21 -14.94 -13.27
N CYS A 74 -11.22 -15.75 -13.56
CA CYS A 74 -12.58 -15.31 -13.84
C CYS A 74 -13.43 -15.20 -12.57
N TYR A 75 -14.17 -14.09 -12.48
CA TYR A 75 -15.12 -13.82 -11.41
C TYR A 75 -16.37 -13.15 -11.96
N GLN A 76 -17.54 -13.76 -11.73
CA GLN A 76 -18.81 -13.23 -12.25
C GLN A 76 -18.73 -12.95 -13.76
N GLY A 77 -18.12 -13.88 -14.51
CA GLY A 77 -17.90 -13.73 -15.94
C GLY A 77 -16.88 -12.66 -16.34
N GLN A 78 -16.05 -12.15 -15.43
CA GLN A 78 -15.03 -11.13 -15.73
C GLN A 78 -13.64 -11.52 -15.21
N GLU A 79 -12.62 -11.37 -16.05
CA GLU A 79 -11.23 -11.40 -15.62
C GLU A 79 -10.85 -10.02 -15.09
N ILE A 80 -10.44 -9.99 -13.81
CA ILE A 80 -10.05 -8.76 -13.12
C ILE A 80 -8.55 -8.79 -12.85
N ALA A 81 -7.85 -7.82 -13.42
CA ALA A 81 -6.43 -7.60 -13.20
C ALA A 81 -6.16 -6.22 -12.57
N TYR A 82 -5.21 -6.20 -11.65
CA TYR A 82 -4.74 -5.01 -10.95
C TYR A 82 -3.29 -4.71 -11.29
N LEU A 83 -2.92 -3.44 -11.28
CA LEU A 83 -1.52 -3.02 -11.37
C LEU A 83 -0.92 -2.95 -9.98
N ARG A 84 -0.15 -3.97 -9.60
CA ARG A 84 0.54 -4.02 -8.31
C ARG A 84 1.95 -3.48 -8.46
N LYS A 85 2.35 -2.52 -7.62
CA LYS A 85 3.71 -1.98 -7.63
C LYS A 85 4.72 -3.11 -7.36
N LYS A 86 5.78 -3.18 -8.16
CA LYS A 86 6.89 -4.11 -7.96
C LYS A 86 7.56 -3.84 -6.62
N PRO A 87 7.90 -4.89 -5.82
CA PRO A 87 8.63 -4.69 -4.57
C PRO A 87 9.99 -3.99 -4.75
N SER A 88 10.63 -4.16 -5.92
CA SER A 88 11.89 -3.53 -6.29
C SER A 88 11.73 -2.08 -6.81
N ALA A 89 10.52 -1.64 -7.14
CA ALA A 89 10.29 -0.31 -7.70
C ALA A 89 10.43 0.78 -6.63
N ARG A 90 11.39 1.68 -6.86
CA ARG A 90 11.69 2.83 -6.02
C ARG A 90 11.02 4.08 -6.60
N CYS A 91 9.71 4.17 -6.41
CA CYS A 91 8.86 5.28 -6.85
C CYS A 91 7.64 5.44 -5.94
N VAL A 92 6.93 6.57 -6.03
CA VAL A 92 5.68 6.81 -5.29
C VAL A 92 4.50 6.50 -6.22
N ASP A 93 3.57 5.64 -5.77
CA ASP A 93 2.32 5.37 -6.49
C ASP A 93 1.31 6.45 -6.10
N ASN A 94 1.02 7.35 -7.03
CA ASN A 94 0.09 8.46 -6.86
C ASN A 94 -1.24 8.23 -7.59
N ARG A 95 -1.51 7.00 -8.04
CA ARG A 95 -2.71 6.69 -8.81
C ARG A 95 -3.90 6.49 -7.87
N THR A 96 -5.05 6.96 -8.30
CA THR A 96 -6.34 6.72 -7.65
C THR A 96 -7.09 5.52 -8.23
N ILE A 97 -6.65 5.02 -9.39
CA ILE A 97 -7.27 3.90 -10.12
C ILE A 97 -6.24 2.78 -10.30
N HIS A 98 -6.52 1.62 -9.70
CA HIS A 98 -5.60 0.47 -9.68
C HIS A 98 -6.04 -0.71 -10.57
N LYS A 99 -7.25 -0.66 -11.12
CA LYS A 99 -7.86 -1.72 -11.94
C LYS A 99 -7.67 -1.40 -13.42
N PHE A 100 -7.14 -2.35 -14.20
CA PHE A 100 -6.79 -2.11 -15.61
C PHE A 100 -7.60 -2.95 -16.60
N THR A 101 -8.25 -4.04 -16.19
CA THR A 101 -8.89 -4.95 -17.15
C THR A 101 -10.23 -5.48 -16.65
N ASN A 102 -11.21 -5.45 -17.55
CA ASN A 102 -12.52 -6.11 -17.49
C ASN A 102 -12.68 -6.89 -18.81
N GLN A 103 -11.98 -8.01 -18.95
CA GLN A 103 -12.25 -8.91 -20.07
C GLN A 103 -13.39 -9.85 -19.68
N THR A 104 -14.33 -10.06 -20.59
CA THR A 104 -15.42 -11.02 -20.38
C THR A 104 -14.87 -12.43 -20.53
N CYS A 105 -15.14 -13.28 -19.55
CA CYS A 105 -14.82 -14.69 -19.58
C CYS A 105 -15.90 -15.48 -20.31
N SER A 106 -15.53 -16.67 -20.80
CA SER A 106 -16.53 -17.67 -21.19
C SER A 106 -17.22 -18.22 -19.94
N CYS A 107 -18.52 -18.53 -20.03
CA CYS A 107 -19.26 -19.09 -18.89
C CYS A 107 -18.69 -20.44 -18.48
N SER A 108 -18.52 -20.63 -17.18
CA SER A 108 -18.16 -21.90 -16.55
C SER A 108 -19.35 -22.50 -15.81
N ILE A 109 -19.26 -23.78 -15.41
CA ILE A 109 -20.28 -24.42 -14.57
C ILE A 109 -20.43 -23.68 -13.23
N ASP A 110 -19.36 -23.08 -12.73
CA ASP A 110 -19.33 -22.35 -11.46
C ASP A 110 -20.16 -21.04 -11.49
N ASP A 111 -20.56 -20.57 -12.68
CA ASP A 111 -21.37 -19.36 -12.85
C ASP A 111 -22.89 -19.61 -12.73
N PHE A 112 -23.34 -20.87 -12.63
CA PHE A 112 -24.76 -21.22 -12.56
C PHE A 112 -25.18 -21.61 -11.13
N PRO A 113 -26.29 -21.04 -10.60
CA PRO A 113 -26.85 -21.50 -9.34
C PRO A 113 -27.39 -22.93 -9.48
N TRP A 114 -27.39 -23.66 -8.37
CA TRP A 114 -27.79 -25.07 -8.29
C TRP A 114 -29.31 -25.22 -8.42
#